data_AF-A0AAF0RKK9-F1
#
_entry.id   AF-A0AAF0RKK9-F1
#
_cell.length_a   1.000
_cell.length_b   1.000
_cell.length_c   1.000
_cell.angle_alpha   90.00
_cell.angle_beta   90.00
_cell.angle_gamma   90.00
#
_symmetry.space_group_name_H-M   'P 1'
#
loop_
_entity.id
_entity.type
_entity.pdbx_description
1 polymer ?
#
loop_
_entity_poly.entity_id
_entity_poly.type
_entity_poly.pdbx_seq_one_letter_code
_entity_poly.pdbx_strand_id
1 'polypeptide(L)'
;MSPRIRVGTDMIAVQTVAASIDRFGDRYLDRILSPRERLQCHDEPHRVAARFAGKEAVVKLLRPAPDEPVLPHDVEILSLPSGAPVVRLHHAARDRSVRERLQSVSVSLTHEGGFAAATAVSVIRGKEHQPMSTIIREVLERHGHLSVPVAQVLDTDDLYQVGLTSHATITVMLAVEEECDIEFPDEALTRSTFATIASIEAVVRAQAVAA
;
A
#
# COMPACT_ATOMS: atom_id res chain seq x y z
N MET A 1 -3.26 3.35 12.19
CA MET A 1 -2.27 4.02 11.30
C MET A 1 -2.96 4.74 10.17
N SER A 2 -2.38 5.86 9.73
CA SER A 2 -2.88 6.69 8.63
C SER A 2 -2.69 5.98 7.27
N PRO A 3 -3.60 6.17 6.31
CA PRO A 3 -3.44 5.65 4.96
C PRO A 3 -2.11 6.12 4.34
N ARG A 4 -1.35 5.21 3.76
CA ARG A 4 -0.13 5.56 3.01
C ARG A 4 -0.49 5.91 1.57
N ILE A 5 0.10 6.97 1.04
CA ILE A 5 -0.14 7.42 -0.33
C ILE A 5 1.09 7.08 -1.18
N ARG A 6 0.86 6.55 -2.39
CA ARG A 6 1.89 6.45 -3.43
C ARG A 6 1.57 7.41 -4.57
N VAL A 7 2.63 7.98 -5.12
CA VAL A 7 2.60 8.91 -6.24
C VAL A 7 3.58 8.43 -7.30
N GLY A 8 3.23 8.64 -8.56
CA GLY A 8 4.13 8.53 -9.69
C GLY A 8 3.89 9.71 -10.64
N THR A 9 4.96 10.17 -11.31
CA THR A 9 4.88 11.28 -12.26
C THR A 9 5.79 11.03 -13.44
N ASP A 10 5.36 11.50 -14.61
CA ASP A 10 6.14 11.42 -15.83
C ASP A 10 5.87 12.62 -16.75
N MET A 11 6.85 12.92 -17.60
CA MET A 11 6.77 13.98 -18.60
C MET A 11 7.51 13.55 -19.86
N ILE A 12 6.91 13.77 -21.02
CA ILE A 12 7.46 13.38 -22.32
C ILE A 12 7.33 14.50 -23.35
N ALA A 13 8.33 14.65 -24.20
CA ALA A 13 8.27 15.53 -25.35
C ALA A 13 7.37 14.92 -26.44
N VAL A 14 6.37 15.68 -26.89
CA VAL A 14 5.45 15.27 -27.96
C VAL A 14 6.20 14.99 -29.26
N GLN A 15 7.27 15.75 -29.53
CA GLN A 15 8.11 15.55 -30.71
C GLN A 15 8.79 14.17 -30.75
N THR A 16 9.20 13.64 -29.59
CA THR A 16 9.80 12.30 -29.50
C THR A 16 8.78 11.21 -29.85
N VAL A 17 7.53 11.40 -29.42
CA VAL A 17 6.40 10.51 -29.74
C VAL A 17 6.08 10.61 -31.23
N ALA A 18 5.98 11.83 -31.78
CA ALA A 18 5.76 12.05 -33.21
C ALA A 18 6.82 11.36 -34.08
N ALA A 19 8.10 11.58 -33.78
CA ALA A 19 9.21 10.94 -34.48
C ALA A 19 9.16 9.40 -34.38
N SER A 20 8.66 8.85 -33.27
CA SER A 20 8.50 7.41 -33.10
C SER A 20 7.31 6.87 -33.92
N ILE A 21 6.20 7.61 -33.99
CA ILE A 21 5.06 7.29 -34.84
C ILE A 21 5.51 7.31 -36.32
N ASP A 22 6.21 8.35 -36.75
CA ASP A 22 6.70 8.47 -38.13
C ASP A 22 7.65 7.33 -38.51
N ARG A 23 8.51 6.91 -37.58
CA ARG A 23 9.53 5.89 -37.83
C ARG A 23 8.98 4.46 -37.77
N PHE A 24 8.04 4.18 -36.87
CA PHE A 24 7.63 2.80 -36.54
C PHE A 24 6.14 2.53 -36.77
N GLY A 25 5.32 3.55 -37.02
CA GLY A 25 3.90 3.43 -37.32
C GLY A 25 3.13 2.62 -36.29
N ASP A 26 2.27 1.72 -36.78
CA ASP A 26 1.40 0.86 -35.98
C ASP A 26 2.14 0.07 -34.90
N ARG A 27 3.36 -0.40 -35.18
CA ARG A 27 4.14 -1.17 -34.20
C ARG A 27 4.43 -0.37 -32.93
N TYR A 28 4.65 0.93 -33.04
CA TYR A 28 4.86 1.78 -31.87
C TYR A 28 3.55 2.04 -31.13
N LEU A 29 2.48 2.33 -31.87
CA LEU A 29 1.16 2.60 -31.32
C LEU A 29 0.61 1.40 -30.56
N ASP A 30 0.67 0.20 -31.16
CA ASP A 30 0.17 -1.04 -30.56
C ASP A 30 0.99 -1.50 -29.35
N ARG A 31 2.23 -1.04 -29.22
CA ARG A 31 3.06 -1.29 -28.03
C ARG A 31 2.66 -0.42 -26.84
N ILE A 32 2.09 0.76 -27.10
CA ILE A 32 1.78 1.76 -26.07
C ILE A 32 0.30 1.76 -25.73
N LEU A 33 -0.56 1.75 -26.76
CA LEU A 33 -1.99 1.97 -26.64
C LEU A 33 -2.74 0.65 -26.76
N SER A 34 -3.76 0.48 -25.90
CA SER A 34 -4.81 -0.50 -26.16
C SER A 34 -5.62 -0.08 -27.39
N PRO A 35 -6.36 -1.01 -28.01
CA PRO A 35 -7.27 -0.67 -29.12
C PRO A 35 -8.28 0.43 -28.75
N ARG A 36 -8.73 0.45 -27.48
CA ARG A 36 -9.70 1.44 -26.99
C ARG A 36 -9.07 2.82 -26.82
N GLU A 37 -7.84 2.86 -26.32
CA GLU A 37 -7.09 4.11 -26.20
C GLU A 37 -6.76 4.68 -27.58
N ARG A 38 -6.40 3.81 -28.53
CA ARG A 38 -6.10 4.20 -29.90
C ARG A 38 -7.30 4.84 -30.58
N LEU A 39 -8.48 4.24 -30.43
CA LEU A 39 -9.75 4.84 -30.87
C LEU A 39 -10.00 6.21 -30.28
N GLN A 40 -9.62 6.43 -29.02
CA GLN A 40 -9.76 7.74 -28.40
C GLN A 40 -8.72 8.72 -28.90
N CYS A 41 -7.45 8.32 -29.07
CA CYS A 41 -6.35 9.23 -29.41
C CYS A 41 -6.33 9.63 -30.89
N HIS A 42 -6.92 8.83 -31.79
CA HIS A 42 -6.85 9.02 -33.24
C HIS A 42 -5.40 9.14 -33.76
N ASP A 43 -4.48 8.42 -33.13
CA ASP A 43 -3.05 8.42 -33.44
C ASP A 43 -2.37 9.80 -33.37
N GLU A 44 -3.03 10.80 -32.77
CA GLU A 44 -2.50 12.16 -32.65
C GLU A 44 -1.33 12.21 -31.66
N PRO A 45 -0.14 12.70 -32.04
CA PRO A 45 1.06 12.60 -31.20
C PRO A 45 0.93 13.19 -29.80
N HIS A 46 0.23 14.33 -29.65
CA HIS A 46 0.03 14.96 -28.35
C HIS A 46 -0.86 14.14 -27.41
N ARG A 47 -1.83 13.40 -27.95
CA ARG A 47 -2.75 12.54 -27.19
C ARG A 47 -2.09 11.21 -26.84
N VAL A 48 -1.33 10.65 -27.79
CA VAL A 48 -0.48 9.48 -27.54
C VAL A 48 0.56 9.80 -26.46
N ALA A 49 1.20 10.97 -26.53
CA ALA A 49 2.14 11.43 -25.52
C ALA A 49 1.50 11.56 -24.13
N ALA A 50 0.30 12.14 -24.03
CA ALA A 50 -0.44 12.21 -22.77
C ALA A 50 -0.78 10.83 -22.19
N ARG A 51 -1.17 9.86 -23.04
CA ARG A 51 -1.39 8.48 -22.60
C ARG A 51 -0.10 7.80 -22.16
N PHE A 52 0.98 8.00 -22.88
CA PHE A 52 2.25 7.39 -22.55
C PHE A 52 2.81 7.94 -21.23
N ALA A 53 2.79 9.26 -21.02
CA ALA A 53 3.13 9.86 -19.72
C ALA A 53 2.23 9.34 -18.59
N GLY A 54 0.92 9.21 -18.84
CA GLY A 54 -0.02 8.64 -17.89
C GLY A 54 0.33 7.21 -17.49
N LYS A 55 0.65 6.35 -18.47
CA LYS A 55 1.04 4.96 -18.24
C LYS A 55 2.34 4.86 -17.45
N GLU A 56 3.36 5.63 -17.82
CA GLU A 56 4.65 5.68 -17.11
C GLU A 56 4.50 6.21 -15.68
N ALA A 57 3.65 7.21 -15.46
CA ALA A 57 3.33 7.69 -14.11
C ALA A 57 2.71 6.57 -13.24
N VAL A 58 1.82 5.74 -13.82
CA VAL A 58 1.26 4.58 -13.12
C VAL A 58 2.32 3.49 -12.88
N VAL A 59 3.18 3.19 -13.85
CA VAL A 59 4.27 2.22 -13.68
C VAL A 59 5.22 2.65 -12.55
N LYS A 60 5.58 3.93 -12.50
CA LYS A 60 6.38 4.52 -11.40
C LYS A 60 5.68 4.47 -10.06
N LEU A 61 4.36 4.67 -10.03
CA LEU A 61 3.55 4.50 -8.83
C LEU A 61 3.57 3.04 -8.34
N LEU A 62 3.52 2.08 -9.27
CA LEU A 62 3.56 0.66 -8.96
C LEU A 62 4.94 0.25 -8.41
N ARG A 63 6.04 0.80 -8.95
CA ARG A 63 7.45 0.53 -8.56
C ARG A 63 7.94 -0.89 -8.88
N PRO A 64 7.79 -1.42 -10.12
CA PRO A 64 8.07 -2.82 -10.48
C PRO A 64 9.44 -3.29 -9.98
N ALA A 65 9.50 -4.56 -9.54
CA ALA A 65 10.77 -5.20 -9.24
C ALA A 65 11.48 -5.57 -10.57
N PRO A 66 12.82 -5.64 -10.62
CA PRO A 66 13.54 -5.92 -11.85
C PRO A 66 13.15 -7.25 -12.54
N ASP A 67 12.79 -8.26 -11.75
CA ASP A 67 12.38 -9.59 -12.17
C ASP A 67 10.88 -9.70 -12.52
N GLU A 68 10.09 -8.68 -12.19
CA GLU A 68 8.65 -8.59 -12.45
C GLU A 68 8.31 -7.25 -13.12
N PRO A 69 8.71 -7.05 -14.39
CA PRO A 69 8.47 -5.79 -15.09
C PRO A 69 6.97 -5.59 -15.34
N VAL A 70 6.52 -4.34 -15.23
CA VAL A 70 5.19 -3.92 -15.67
C VAL A 70 5.35 -3.14 -16.96
N LEU A 71 4.66 -3.56 -18.02
CA LEU A 71 4.73 -2.88 -19.31
C LEU A 71 3.71 -1.73 -19.37
N PRO A 72 4.00 -0.64 -20.10
CA PRO A 72 3.03 0.44 -20.29
C PRO A 72 1.67 -0.02 -20.87
N HIS A 73 1.67 -1.07 -21.70
CA HIS A 73 0.45 -1.66 -22.26
C HIS A 73 -0.43 -2.35 -21.20
N ASP A 74 0.11 -2.72 -20.05
CA ASP A 74 -0.66 -3.30 -18.93
C ASP A 74 -1.50 -2.26 -18.18
N VAL A 75 -1.32 -0.98 -18.49
CA VAL A 75 -2.05 0.15 -17.92
C VAL A 75 -2.92 0.76 -19.02
N GLU A 76 -4.24 0.69 -18.93
CA GLU A 76 -5.17 1.36 -19.86
C GLU A 76 -5.71 2.64 -19.22
N ILE A 77 -5.69 3.75 -19.97
CA ILE A 77 -6.23 5.05 -19.54
C ILE A 77 -7.28 5.50 -20.55
N LEU A 78 -8.54 5.52 -20.13
CA LEU A 78 -9.66 5.97 -20.96
C LEU A 78 -10.21 7.30 -20.46
N SER A 79 -10.59 8.18 -21.38
CA SER A 79 -11.38 9.36 -21.04
C SER A 79 -12.85 8.98 -20.99
N LEU A 80 -13.54 9.31 -19.90
CA LEU A 80 -14.99 9.21 -19.78
C LEU A 80 -15.67 10.29 -20.64
N PRO A 81 -16.99 10.19 -20.90
CA PRO A 81 -17.75 11.26 -21.57
C PRO A 81 -17.66 12.62 -20.86
N SER A 82 -17.43 12.62 -19.54
CA SER A 82 -17.19 13.83 -18.76
C SER A 82 -15.80 14.46 -18.98
N GLY A 83 -14.92 13.81 -19.75
CA GLY A 83 -13.52 14.18 -19.94
C GLY A 83 -12.57 13.61 -18.89
N ALA A 84 -13.06 13.14 -17.75
CA ALA A 84 -12.23 12.60 -16.68
C ALA A 84 -11.50 11.31 -17.10
N PRO A 85 -10.18 11.19 -16.85
CA PRO A 85 -9.44 9.96 -17.14
C PRO A 85 -9.71 8.87 -16.09
N VAL A 86 -9.78 7.62 -16.53
CA VAL A 86 -9.94 6.44 -15.68
C VAL A 86 -8.85 5.43 -16.02
N VAL A 87 -8.18 4.92 -14.98
CA VAL A 87 -7.13 3.91 -15.09
C VAL A 87 -7.71 2.50 -14.92
N ARG A 88 -7.28 1.58 -15.76
CA ARG A 88 -7.52 0.13 -15.64
C ARG A 88 -6.20 -0.61 -15.70
N LEU A 89 -5.98 -1.50 -14.74
CA LEU A 89 -4.76 -2.29 -14.64
C LEU A 89 -5.02 -3.71 -15.10
N HIS A 90 -4.11 -4.23 -15.92
CA HIS A 90 -4.14 -5.57 -16.49
C HIS A 90 -2.86 -6.32 -16.14
N HIS A 91 -2.88 -7.65 -16.29
CA HIS A 91 -1.69 -8.52 -16.18
C HIS A 91 -0.78 -8.17 -14.99
N ALA A 92 0.52 -7.98 -15.23
CA ALA A 92 1.50 -7.66 -14.20
C ALA A 92 1.15 -6.39 -13.41
N ALA A 93 0.58 -5.35 -14.06
CA ALA A 93 0.14 -4.15 -13.36
C ALA A 93 -0.96 -4.45 -12.33
N ARG A 94 -1.93 -5.30 -12.71
CA ARG A 94 -3.02 -5.73 -11.83
C ARG A 94 -2.49 -6.55 -10.66
N ASP A 95 -1.69 -7.58 -10.95
CA ASP A 95 -1.17 -8.50 -9.92
C ASP A 95 -0.34 -7.74 -8.88
N ARG A 96 0.48 -6.80 -9.34
CA ARG A 96 1.23 -5.91 -8.48
C ARG A 96 0.33 -5.02 -7.62
N SER A 97 -0.69 -4.42 -8.21
CA SER A 97 -1.59 -3.53 -7.47
C SER A 97 -2.31 -4.24 -6.32
N VAL A 98 -2.70 -5.50 -6.54
CA VAL A 98 -3.33 -6.36 -5.52
C VAL A 98 -2.33 -6.69 -4.42
N ARG A 99 -1.12 -7.14 -4.78
CA ARG A 99 -0.07 -7.51 -3.82
C ARG A 99 0.31 -6.34 -2.91
N GLU A 100 0.43 -5.16 -3.50
CA GLU A 100 0.76 -3.91 -2.83
C GLU A 100 -0.44 -3.24 -2.15
N ARG A 101 -1.64 -3.85 -2.23
CA ARG A 101 -2.90 -3.39 -1.62
C ARG A 101 -3.27 -1.96 -2.03
N LEU A 102 -2.93 -1.60 -3.27
CA LEU A 102 -3.30 -0.31 -3.83
C LEU A 102 -4.82 -0.27 -4.04
N GLN A 103 -5.42 0.85 -3.65
CA GLN A 103 -6.77 1.21 -4.06
C GLN A 103 -6.77 1.67 -5.51
N SER A 104 -7.93 2.11 -6.01
CA SER A 104 -8.04 2.70 -7.34
C SER A 104 -6.98 3.78 -7.57
N VAL A 105 -6.42 3.79 -8.78
CA VAL A 105 -5.44 4.78 -9.20
C VAL A 105 -6.19 5.96 -9.81
N SER A 106 -5.96 7.16 -9.28
CA SER A 106 -6.39 8.41 -9.88
C SER A 106 -5.24 8.98 -10.71
N VAL A 107 -5.53 9.51 -11.89
CA VAL A 107 -4.53 10.12 -12.76
C VAL A 107 -5.00 11.49 -13.22
N SER A 108 -4.07 12.42 -13.37
CA SER A 108 -4.28 13.68 -14.08
C SER A 108 -3.30 13.75 -15.26
N LEU A 109 -3.79 14.22 -16.41
CA LEU A 109 -3.02 14.34 -17.64
C LEU A 109 -3.07 15.81 -18.09
N THR A 110 -1.96 16.32 -18.59
CA THR A 110 -1.89 17.66 -19.18
C THR A 110 -0.92 17.65 -20.36
N HIS A 111 -1.08 18.61 -21.27
CA HIS A 111 -0.10 18.90 -22.30
C HIS A 111 -0.03 20.39 -22.58
N GLU A 112 1.18 20.93 -22.71
CA GLU A 112 1.44 22.33 -23.03
C GLU A 112 2.84 22.48 -23.61
N GLY A 113 3.06 23.44 -24.51
CA GLY A 113 4.40 23.81 -24.98
C GLY A 113 5.19 22.69 -25.67
N GLY A 114 4.51 21.69 -26.25
CA GLY A 114 5.16 20.54 -26.88
C GLY A 114 5.54 19.40 -25.92
N PHE A 115 5.09 19.47 -24.66
CA PHE A 115 5.25 18.41 -23.66
C PHE A 115 3.89 17.87 -23.23
N ALA A 116 3.87 16.60 -22.83
CA ALA A 116 2.77 16.00 -22.11
C ALA A 116 3.28 15.51 -20.76
N ALA A 117 2.48 15.69 -19.71
CA ALA A 117 2.84 15.27 -18.36
C ALA A 117 1.64 14.59 -17.69
N ALA A 118 1.95 13.75 -16.71
CA ALA A 118 0.95 13.06 -15.93
C ALA A 118 1.40 12.82 -14.49
N THR A 119 0.43 12.81 -13.59
CA THR A 119 0.62 12.42 -12.20
C THR A 119 -0.43 11.40 -11.82
N ALA A 120 0.01 10.29 -11.24
CA ALA A 120 -0.83 9.21 -10.74
C ALA A 120 -0.73 9.14 -9.21
N VAL A 121 -1.85 8.88 -8.54
CA VAL A 121 -1.95 8.76 -7.08
C VAL A 121 -2.82 7.55 -6.72
N SER A 122 -2.41 6.81 -5.69
CA SER A 122 -3.22 5.75 -5.09
C SER A 122 -2.96 5.66 -3.59
N VAL A 123 -3.97 5.22 -2.85
CA VAL A 123 -3.88 4.92 -1.43
C VAL A 123 -3.55 3.44 -1.27
N ILE A 124 -2.59 3.12 -0.41
CA ILE A 124 -2.34 1.74 0.02
C ILE A 124 -3.25 1.49 1.23
N ARG A 125 -4.10 0.47 1.16
CA ARG A 125 -4.76 -0.03 2.37
C ARG A 125 -3.68 -0.59 3.31
N GLY A 126 -3.65 -0.10 4.54
CA GLY A 126 -2.91 -0.77 5.60
C GLY A 126 -3.35 -2.24 5.69
N LYS A 127 -2.49 -3.11 6.23
CA LYS A 127 -3.00 -4.35 6.83
C LYS A 127 -4.10 -3.91 7.81
N GLU A 128 -5.30 -4.50 7.72
CA GLU A 128 -6.25 -4.38 8.83
C GLU A 128 -5.45 -4.71 10.08
N HIS A 129 -5.30 -3.74 10.97
CA HIS A 129 -4.81 -4.06 12.30
C HIS A 129 -5.90 -4.95 12.88
N GLN A 130 -5.57 -6.22 13.14
CA GLN A 130 -6.14 -6.81 14.34
C GLN A 130 -5.91 -5.77 15.45
N PRO A 131 -6.95 -5.35 16.19
CA PRO A 131 -6.73 -4.40 17.27
C PRO A 131 -5.59 -4.93 18.15
N MET A 132 -4.73 -4.06 18.67
CA MET A 132 -3.54 -4.49 19.43
C MET A 132 -3.94 -5.43 20.58
N SER A 133 -5.12 -5.20 21.16
CA SER A 133 -5.76 -6.10 22.11
C SER A 133 -5.97 -7.52 21.58
N THR A 134 -6.27 -7.73 20.30
CA THR A 134 -6.34 -9.06 19.69
C THR A 134 -4.98 -9.75 19.66
N ILE A 135 -3.90 -9.06 19.25
CA ILE A 135 -2.54 -9.63 19.25
C ILE A 135 -2.14 -10.01 20.68
N ILE A 136 -2.33 -9.09 21.63
CA ILE A 136 -2.04 -9.34 23.05
C ILE A 136 -2.86 -10.51 23.58
N ARG A 137 -4.15 -10.61 23.21
CA ARG A 137 -5.01 -11.73 23.61
C ARG A 137 -4.56 -13.06 23.01
N GLU A 138 -4.13 -13.09 21.74
CA GLU A 138 -3.56 -14.29 21.12
C GLU A 138 -2.25 -14.72 21.76
N VAL A 139 -1.39 -13.76 22.12
CA VAL A 139 -0.17 -14.02 22.89
C VAL A 139 -0.50 -14.56 24.28
N LEU A 140 -1.48 -13.97 24.98
CA LEU A 140 -1.94 -14.45 26.29
C LEU A 140 -2.55 -15.86 26.22
N GLU A 141 -3.25 -16.19 25.14
CA GLU A 141 -3.82 -17.53 24.97
C GLU A 141 -2.71 -18.58 24.78
N ARG A 142 -1.62 -18.23 24.06
CA ARG A 142 -0.47 -19.11 23.85
C ARG A 142 0.47 -19.21 25.04
N HIS A 143 0.70 -18.10 25.74
CA HIS A 143 1.82 -17.95 26.68
C HIS A 143 1.43 -17.46 28.08
N GLY A 144 0.19 -16.97 28.26
CA GLY A 144 -0.26 -16.38 29.52
C GLY A 144 -0.61 -17.40 30.61
N HIS A 145 -0.97 -18.64 30.22
CA HIS A 145 -1.35 -19.71 31.16
C HIS A 145 -2.40 -19.28 32.21
N LEU A 146 -3.41 -18.52 31.77
CA LEU A 146 -4.45 -18.00 32.65
C LEU A 146 -5.35 -19.13 33.18
N SER A 147 -5.95 -18.90 34.34
CA SER A 147 -6.90 -19.82 34.97
C SER A 147 -8.29 -19.80 34.32
N VAL A 148 -8.56 -18.79 33.49
CA VAL A 148 -9.80 -18.63 32.71
C VAL A 148 -9.46 -18.40 31.23
N PRO A 149 -10.35 -18.76 30.29
CA PRO A 149 -10.13 -18.48 28.86
C PRO A 149 -9.94 -16.97 28.61
N VAL A 150 -8.98 -16.59 27.76
CA VAL A 150 -8.68 -15.16 27.50
C VAL A 150 -9.89 -14.41 26.96
N ALA A 151 -10.78 -15.10 26.24
CA ALA A 151 -12.04 -14.54 25.75
C ALA A 151 -12.98 -14.01 26.86
N GLN A 152 -12.82 -14.46 28.11
CA GLN A 152 -13.62 -14.03 29.27
C GLN A 152 -12.94 -12.92 30.09
N VAL A 153 -11.68 -12.61 29.81
CA VAL A 153 -10.90 -11.59 30.53
C VAL A 153 -11.19 -10.21 29.93
N LEU A 154 -11.60 -9.25 30.76
CA LEU A 154 -11.80 -7.86 30.36
C LEU A 154 -10.45 -7.15 30.20
N ASP A 155 -10.41 -6.09 29.37
CA ASP A 155 -9.15 -5.37 29.12
C ASP A 155 -8.54 -4.73 30.38
N THR A 156 -9.36 -4.52 31.41
CA THR A 156 -9.01 -3.90 32.70
C THR A 156 -8.81 -4.90 33.84
N ASP A 157 -9.01 -6.20 33.61
CA ASP A 157 -8.86 -7.21 34.65
C ASP A 157 -7.38 -7.36 35.05
N ASP A 158 -7.14 -7.60 36.34
CA ASP A 158 -5.81 -7.91 36.85
C ASP A 158 -5.39 -9.31 36.40
N LEU A 159 -4.48 -9.36 35.42
CA LEU A 159 -3.98 -10.58 34.82
C LEU A 159 -3.36 -11.53 35.86
N TYR A 160 -2.74 -10.99 36.91
CA TYR A 160 -2.17 -11.80 37.99
C TYR A 160 -3.25 -12.48 38.85
N GLN A 161 -4.42 -11.85 39.02
CA GLN A 161 -5.55 -12.43 39.75
C GLN A 161 -6.24 -13.53 38.94
N VAL A 162 -6.22 -13.44 37.62
CA VAL A 162 -6.78 -14.46 36.72
C VAL A 162 -5.75 -15.52 36.30
N GLY A 163 -4.57 -15.57 36.94
CA GLY A 163 -3.64 -16.69 36.86
C GLY A 163 -2.31 -16.43 36.14
N LEU A 164 -2.06 -15.22 35.63
CA LEU A 164 -0.77 -14.88 35.03
C LEU A 164 0.34 -14.95 36.09
N THR A 165 1.39 -15.71 35.81
CA THR A 165 2.55 -15.83 36.71
C THR A 165 3.69 -14.88 36.29
N SER A 166 4.64 -14.61 37.19
CA SER A 166 5.83 -13.80 36.86
C SER A 166 6.66 -14.41 35.72
N HIS A 167 6.73 -15.73 35.62
CA HIS A 167 7.44 -16.39 34.51
C HIS A 167 6.67 -16.25 33.19
N ALA A 168 5.35 -16.48 33.21
CA ALA A 168 4.49 -16.28 32.04
C ALA A 168 4.49 -14.83 31.54
N THR A 169 4.69 -13.86 32.43
CA THR A 169 4.83 -12.43 32.07
C THR A 169 6.01 -12.21 31.11
N ILE A 170 7.15 -12.83 31.37
CA ILE A 170 8.35 -12.70 30.53
C ILE A 170 8.10 -13.31 29.15
N THR A 171 7.46 -14.48 29.09
CA THR A 171 7.15 -15.13 27.81
C THR A 171 6.13 -14.33 26.99
N VAL A 172 5.14 -13.74 27.65
CA VAL A 172 4.18 -12.84 27.01
C VAL A 172 4.88 -11.60 26.47
N MET A 173 5.78 -10.98 27.25
CA MET A 173 6.56 -9.82 26.83
C MET A 173 7.34 -10.10 25.55
N LEU A 174 8.19 -11.15 25.56
CA LEU A 174 9.02 -11.50 24.40
C LEU A 174 8.18 -11.80 23.16
N ALA A 175 7.05 -12.50 23.32
CA ALA A 175 6.14 -12.77 22.22
C ALA A 175 5.44 -11.50 21.71
N VAL A 176 5.09 -10.55 22.58
CA VAL A 176 4.55 -9.25 22.15
C VAL A 176 5.61 -8.44 21.40
N GLU A 177 6.87 -8.44 21.84
CA GLU A 177 7.97 -7.78 21.13
C GLU A 177 8.15 -8.33 19.72
N GLU A 178 8.18 -9.66 19.60
CA GLU A 178 8.32 -10.35 18.31
C GLU A 178 7.13 -10.09 17.37
N GLU A 179 5.89 -10.24 17.84
CA GLU A 179 4.69 -10.11 17.00
C GLU A 179 4.38 -8.66 16.61
N CYS A 180 4.74 -7.70 17.47
CA CYS A 180 4.52 -6.28 17.24
C CYS A 180 5.72 -5.56 16.63
N ASP A 181 6.87 -6.22 16.49
CA ASP A 181 8.14 -5.64 16.03
C ASP A 181 8.54 -4.39 16.86
N ILE A 182 8.55 -4.54 18.19
CA ILE A 182 8.92 -3.50 19.16
C ILE A 182 9.89 -4.03 20.22
N GLU A 183 10.48 -3.12 21.01
CA GLU A 183 11.18 -3.44 22.26
C GLU A 183 10.52 -2.70 23.43
N PHE A 184 10.30 -3.38 24.55
CA PHE A 184 9.86 -2.72 25.79
C PHE A 184 11.06 -1.99 26.42
N PRO A 185 10.92 -0.69 26.74
CA PRO A 185 11.99 0.01 27.45
C PRO A 185 12.12 -0.54 28.87
N ASP A 186 13.35 -0.56 29.40
CA ASP A 186 13.67 -1.07 30.75
C ASP A 186 12.76 -0.47 31.84
N GLU A 187 12.42 0.81 31.71
CA GLU A 187 11.56 1.57 32.61
C GLU A 187 10.11 1.05 32.63
N ALA A 188 9.66 0.43 31.54
CA ALA A 188 8.34 -0.16 31.40
C ALA A 188 8.32 -1.64 31.81
N LEU A 189 9.44 -2.25 32.21
CA LEU A 189 9.49 -3.64 32.70
C LEU A 189 9.01 -3.76 34.15
N THR A 190 7.78 -3.31 34.40
CA THR A 190 7.16 -3.27 35.72
C THR A 190 5.96 -4.19 35.80
N ARG A 191 5.62 -4.63 37.01
CA ARG A 191 4.40 -5.41 37.25
C ARG A 191 3.14 -4.67 36.78
N SER A 192 3.09 -3.34 36.90
CA SER A 192 1.96 -2.54 36.44
C SER A 192 1.75 -2.56 34.93
N THR A 193 2.83 -2.69 34.15
CA THR A 193 2.76 -2.78 32.68
C THR A 193 2.02 -4.03 32.24
N PHE A 194 2.27 -5.15 32.90
CA PHE A 194 1.66 -6.44 32.57
C PHE A 194 0.45 -6.77 33.45
N ALA A 195 -0.05 -5.81 34.23
CA ALA A 195 -1.19 -6.03 35.11
C ALA A 195 -2.51 -6.17 34.36
N THR A 196 -2.67 -5.53 33.20
CA THR A 196 -3.91 -5.59 32.41
C THR A 196 -3.59 -5.60 30.91
N ILE A 197 -4.51 -6.09 30.08
CA ILE A 197 -4.36 -6.03 28.61
C ILE A 197 -4.24 -4.56 28.16
N ALA A 198 -5.01 -3.66 28.76
CA ALA A 198 -4.97 -2.23 28.47
C ALA A 198 -3.61 -1.60 28.81
N SER A 199 -2.97 -2.02 29.91
CA SER A 199 -1.63 -1.54 30.30
C SER A 199 -0.56 -1.97 29.29
N ILE A 200 -0.58 -3.24 28.86
CA ILE A 200 0.34 -3.76 27.84
C ILE A 200 0.12 -3.00 26.53
N GLU A 201 -1.13 -2.85 26.11
CA GLU A 201 -1.48 -2.12 24.89
C GLU A 201 -1.01 -0.66 24.92
N ALA A 202 -1.10 0.02 26.05
CA ALA A 202 -0.65 1.40 26.19
C ALA A 202 0.86 1.54 25.94
N VAL A 203 1.66 0.62 26.47
CA VAL A 203 3.13 0.64 26.27
C VAL A 203 3.48 0.28 24.84
N VAL A 204 2.88 -0.78 24.29
CA VAL A 204 3.12 -1.18 22.89
C VAL A 204 2.77 -0.04 21.93
N ARG A 205 1.66 0.64 22.17
CA ARG A 205 1.24 1.81 21.39
C ARG A 205 2.21 2.98 21.50
N ALA A 206 2.78 3.23 22.68
CA ALA A 206 3.76 4.29 22.87
C ALA A 206 5.04 4.02 22.06
N GLN A 207 5.48 2.77 21.95
CA GLN A 207 6.65 2.38 21.16
C GLN A 207 6.38 2.38 19.65
N ALA A 208 5.21 1.93 19.22
CA ALA A 208 4.83 1.94 17.80
C ALA A 208 4.69 3.34 17.17
N VAL A 209 4.62 4.40 17.99
CA VAL A 209 4.60 5.81 17.53
C VAL A 209 6.00 6.43 17.52
N ALA A 210 6.96 5.83 18.25
CA ALA A 210 8.33 6.32 18.36
C ALA A 210 9.29 5.79 17.27
N ALA A 211 8.89 4.74 16.55
CA ALA A 211 9.59 4.15 15.41
C ALA A 211 9.13 4.73 14.05
#